data_AF-A0A5D6Y4B6-F1
#
_entry.id   AF-A0A5D6Y4B6-F1
#
_cell.length_a   1.000
_cell.length_b   1.000
_cell.length_c   1.000
_cell.angle_alpha   90.00
_cell.angle_beta   90.00
_cell.angle_gamma   90.00
#
_symmetry.space_group_name_H-M   'P 1'
#
loop_
_entity.id
_entity.type
_entity.pdbx_description
1 polymer ?
#
loop_
_entity_poly.entity_id
_entity_poly.type
_entity_poly.pdbx_seq_one_letter_code
_entity_poly.pdbx_strand_id
1 'polypeptide(L)'
;MRTAALWTAVVAVAALACGVADAKSGKSEDGYCKDDTTCQKTVKDYTCVSVQTTRENTEEVKQCLPYKVAGDVCAGVMPGLCPSFSTWSKEFKSISSVCAYIIPTSKCAADPTANSTKGTVTCLNVSSTDGDRYGVIYGCVDYDGQKLLFESGSKSAKLSQAFNYSAIISEGCVNPKNAVNSDVVCSGRGTCGPNAAGQMDYKCLCNVGYSGKYCQKIDSNKCTQKAQCAAGTCNLVTQQCECDAGTTGFQCAECDPKSTSACSKHGTCGTPSPGTVSAATRRFLASMASGSGDKDDSSPTVGSTNNSSSTSTGNVCVCEPGYAGSQCDRKVAGKQSTSASNSTEAPPPASAASSTLFTSVAFVSVLVLAVLN
;
A
#
# COMPACT_ATOMS: atom_id res chain seq x y z
N MET A 1 10.89 27.78 -71.75
CA MET A 1 12.13 27.86 -70.93
C MET A 1 11.74 28.33 -69.53
N ARG A 2 12.22 27.67 -68.47
CA ARG A 2 11.92 27.98 -67.05
C ARG A 2 10.41 27.81 -66.70
N THR A 3 10.01 27.50 -65.47
CA THR A 3 10.73 27.19 -64.22
C THR A 3 10.43 25.76 -63.75
N ALA A 4 11.29 25.20 -62.88
CA ALA A 4 10.97 24.01 -62.10
C ALA A 4 10.59 24.42 -60.67
N ALA A 5 9.66 23.71 -60.05
CA ALA A 5 9.27 23.89 -58.65
C ALA A 5 9.22 22.53 -57.95
N LEU A 6 10.31 22.15 -57.29
CA LEU A 6 10.33 20.95 -56.43
C LEU A 6 9.52 21.25 -55.16
N TRP A 7 8.47 20.47 -54.93
CA TRP A 7 7.81 20.40 -53.64
C TRP A 7 8.44 19.28 -52.81
N THR A 8 9.50 19.60 -52.07
CA THR A 8 10.05 18.72 -51.03
C THR A 8 9.10 18.69 -49.84
N ALA A 9 8.25 17.66 -49.76
CA ALA A 9 7.37 17.42 -48.62
C ALA A 9 8.20 17.01 -47.39
N VAL A 10 8.47 17.97 -46.49
CA VAL A 10 9.09 17.69 -45.20
C VAL A 10 8.05 17.05 -44.29
N VAL A 11 7.99 15.71 -44.29
CA VAL A 11 7.23 14.95 -43.30
C VAL A 11 7.97 15.02 -41.96
N ALA A 12 7.60 16.02 -41.15
CA ALA A 12 8.06 16.13 -39.77
C ALA A 12 7.43 14.99 -38.95
N VAL A 13 8.14 13.86 -38.84
CA VAL A 13 7.78 12.79 -37.90
C VAL A 13 8.01 13.32 -36.49
N ALA A 14 6.96 13.89 -35.91
CA ALA A 14 6.93 14.27 -34.50
C ALA A 14 6.98 12.99 -33.66
N ALA A 15 8.20 12.59 -33.28
CA ALA A 15 8.41 11.50 -32.35
C ALA A 15 7.74 11.86 -31.01
N LEU A 16 6.58 11.26 -30.75
CA LEU A 16 5.94 11.27 -29.44
C LEU A 16 6.83 10.53 -28.46
N ALA A 17 7.77 11.26 -27.88
CA ALA A 17 8.49 10.85 -26.69
C ALA A 17 7.50 10.78 -25.53
N CYS A 18 6.78 9.67 -25.44
CA CYS A 18 6.07 9.27 -24.24
C CYS A 18 7.13 9.14 -23.14
N GLY A 19 7.27 10.20 -22.34
CA GLY A 19 8.16 10.22 -21.19
C GLY A 19 7.70 9.16 -20.21
N VAL A 20 8.36 8.00 -20.23
CA VAL A 20 8.41 7.12 -19.07
C VAL A 20 8.99 7.94 -17.94
N ALA A 21 8.15 8.30 -16.96
CA ALA A 21 8.61 8.95 -15.76
C ALA A 21 9.52 7.96 -15.02
N ASP A 22 10.77 8.34 -14.78
CA ASP A 22 11.71 7.50 -14.04
C ASP A 22 11.11 7.15 -12.67
N ALA A 23 11.18 5.88 -12.29
CA ALA A 23 10.60 5.41 -11.04
C ALA A 23 11.28 6.11 -9.87
N LYS A 24 10.51 6.58 -8.88
CA LYS A 24 11.10 7.23 -7.72
C LYS A 24 11.78 6.19 -6.85
N SER A 25 13.10 6.34 -6.69
CA SER A 25 13.91 5.53 -5.79
C SER A 25 13.73 5.94 -4.33
N GLY A 26 13.68 4.94 -3.46
CA GLY A 26 13.79 5.12 -2.00
C GLY A 26 15.12 5.74 -1.55
N LYS A 27 16.16 5.83 -2.38
CA LYS A 27 17.50 6.36 -2.03
C LYS A 27 17.51 7.74 -1.36
N SER A 28 16.52 8.59 -1.64
CA SER A 28 16.39 9.94 -1.05
C SER A 28 15.57 9.99 0.23
N GLU A 29 14.92 8.88 0.61
CA GLU A 29 13.92 8.85 1.67
C GLU A 29 14.53 8.47 3.03
N ASP A 30 13.97 9.02 4.11
CA ASP A 30 14.64 8.97 5.41
C ASP A 30 14.67 7.53 5.99
N GLY A 31 15.87 7.06 6.33
CA GLY A 31 16.12 5.68 6.75
C GLY A 31 16.18 4.61 5.67
N TYR A 32 16.26 5.01 4.40
CA TYR A 32 16.69 4.12 3.32
C TYR A 32 18.00 3.41 3.67
N CYS A 33 18.09 2.14 3.29
CA CYS A 33 19.27 1.31 3.51
C CYS A 33 19.83 0.76 2.21
N LYS A 34 21.16 0.86 2.00
CA LYS A 34 21.78 0.13 0.89
C LYS A 34 21.87 -1.37 1.21
N ASP A 35 22.36 -1.66 2.41
CA ASP A 35 22.79 -2.94 2.95
C ASP A 35 22.79 -2.89 4.51
N ASP A 36 22.99 -4.03 5.17
CA ASP A 36 23.04 -4.11 6.65
C ASP A 36 24.12 -3.22 7.27
N THR A 37 25.29 -3.13 6.62
CA THR A 37 26.41 -2.28 7.05
C THR A 37 26.01 -0.81 7.10
N THR A 38 25.09 -0.36 6.25
CA THR A 38 24.52 1.00 6.27
C THR A 38 23.64 1.21 7.52
N CYS A 39 22.87 0.21 7.91
CA CYS A 39 22.04 0.27 9.13
C CYS A 39 22.89 0.23 10.41
N GLN A 40 23.85 -0.69 10.48
CA GLN A 40 24.70 -0.93 11.65
C GLN A 40 25.64 0.25 11.98
N LYS A 41 25.93 1.12 11.00
CA LYS A 41 26.60 2.42 11.22
C LYS A 41 25.74 3.44 11.98
N THR A 42 24.41 3.32 11.89
CA THR A 42 23.47 4.25 12.52
C THR A 42 23.07 3.74 13.90
N VAL A 43 22.64 2.48 14.00
CA VAL A 43 22.32 1.79 15.26
C VAL A 43 22.73 0.32 15.15
N LYS A 44 23.35 -0.22 16.21
CA LYS A 44 23.68 -1.66 16.30
C LYS A 44 22.41 -2.50 16.30
N ASP A 45 22.54 -3.77 15.89
CA ASP A 45 21.46 -4.75 15.90
C ASP A 45 20.28 -4.29 15.03
N TYR A 46 20.59 -3.77 13.83
CA TYR A 46 19.64 -3.44 12.77
C TYR A 46 20.07 -4.10 11.44
N THR A 47 19.10 -4.41 10.60
CA THR A 47 19.24 -5.05 9.27
C THR A 47 18.48 -4.26 8.20
N CYS A 48 18.89 -4.39 6.94
CA CYS A 48 18.28 -3.73 5.79
C CYS A 48 17.20 -4.62 5.16
N VAL A 49 15.92 -4.35 5.47
CA VAL A 49 14.78 -5.15 4.98
C VAL A 49 14.17 -4.49 3.76
N SER A 50 13.97 -5.26 2.69
CA SER A 50 13.29 -4.83 1.46
C SER A 50 11.87 -5.36 1.36
N VAL A 51 10.95 -4.53 0.85
CA VAL A 51 9.59 -4.95 0.46
C VAL A 51 9.55 -5.13 -1.06
N GLN A 52 9.15 -6.31 -1.53
CA GLN A 52 8.86 -6.53 -2.95
C GLN A 52 7.56 -5.82 -3.32
N THR A 53 7.59 -5.01 -4.38
CA THR A 53 6.40 -4.42 -4.98
C THR A 53 6.53 -4.37 -6.49
N THR A 54 5.39 -4.25 -7.17
CA THR A 54 5.29 -3.92 -8.60
C THR A 54 4.45 -2.65 -8.81
N ARG A 55 4.35 -1.76 -7.82
CA ARG A 55 3.72 -0.45 -8.00
C ARG A 55 4.55 0.39 -8.97
N GLU A 56 3.85 1.03 -9.91
CA GLU A 56 4.45 2.00 -10.81
C GLU A 56 5.04 3.17 -10.02
N ASN A 57 6.13 3.75 -10.52
CA ASN A 57 6.81 4.92 -9.95
C ASN A 57 7.50 4.69 -8.58
N THR A 58 7.69 3.44 -8.11
CA THR A 58 8.49 3.13 -6.90
C THR A 58 9.59 2.12 -7.20
N GLU A 59 10.83 2.42 -6.79
CA GLU A 59 11.94 1.45 -6.75
C GLU A 59 12.72 1.50 -5.43
N GLU A 60 13.52 0.46 -5.16
CA GLU A 60 14.39 0.33 -3.97
C GLU A 60 13.68 0.57 -2.63
N VAL A 61 12.52 -0.05 -2.49
CA VAL A 61 11.66 -0.02 -1.29
C VAL A 61 12.30 -0.83 -0.16
N LYS A 62 13.22 -0.23 0.61
CA LYS A 62 13.95 -0.89 1.71
C LYS A 62 14.40 0.06 2.82
N GLN A 63 14.36 -0.42 4.06
CA GLN A 63 14.54 0.41 5.27
C GLN A 63 15.29 -0.37 6.37
N CYS A 64 15.98 0.35 7.26
CA CYS A 64 16.60 -0.24 8.45
C CYS A 64 15.57 -0.60 9.53
N LEU A 65 15.53 -1.88 9.93
CA LEU A 65 14.71 -2.41 11.03
C LEU A 65 15.59 -3.04 12.12
N PRO A 66 15.13 -3.08 13.40
CA PRO A 66 15.83 -3.81 14.45
C PRO A 66 15.91 -5.31 14.15
N TYR A 67 17.04 -5.92 14.49
CA TYR A 67 17.27 -7.35 14.41
C TYR A 67 18.26 -7.78 15.50
N LYS A 68 17.71 -8.17 16.64
CA LYS A 68 18.40 -8.71 17.82
C LYS A 68 18.23 -10.22 17.90
N VAL A 69 17.08 -10.73 17.48
CA VAL A 69 16.74 -12.16 17.45
C VAL A 69 16.03 -12.54 16.15
N ALA A 70 16.12 -13.82 15.78
CA ALA A 70 15.39 -14.36 14.64
C ALA A 70 13.87 -14.25 14.88
N GLY A 71 13.16 -13.58 13.96
CA GLY A 71 11.74 -13.24 14.10
C GLY A 71 11.45 -11.77 14.43
N ASP A 72 12.46 -10.94 14.72
CA ASP A 72 12.26 -9.48 14.79
C ASP A 72 11.83 -8.92 13.41
N VAL A 73 12.43 -9.44 12.33
CA VAL A 73 12.10 -9.11 10.94
C VAL A 73 11.57 -10.32 10.17
N CYS A 74 10.77 -10.06 9.14
CA CYS A 74 10.26 -11.06 8.21
C CYS A 74 11.37 -11.52 7.24
N ALA A 75 12.07 -12.60 7.57
CA ALA A 75 13.18 -13.12 6.76
C ALA A 75 13.47 -14.60 7.01
N GLY A 76 13.93 -15.30 5.96
CA GLY A 76 14.42 -16.68 6.07
C GLY A 76 13.30 -17.64 6.47
N VAL A 77 13.41 -18.32 7.61
CA VAL A 77 12.37 -19.24 8.11
C VAL A 77 11.47 -18.65 9.20
N MET A 78 11.65 -17.36 9.54
CA MET A 78 10.87 -16.69 10.60
C MET A 78 9.99 -15.56 10.04
N PRO A 79 8.70 -15.49 10.44
CA PRO A 79 7.91 -14.29 10.24
C PRO A 79 8.33 -13.21 11.24
N GLY A 80 8.06 -11.94 10.92
CA GLY A 80 8.42 -10.80 11.77
C GLY A 80 7.96 -9.48 11.16
N LEU A 81 8.54 -8.36 11.58
CA LEU A 81 8.21 -7.04 11.04
C LEU A 81 8.81 -6.78 9.66
N CYS A 82 8.14 -5.89 8.94
CA CYS A 82 8.51 -5.33 7.66
C CYS A 82 8.55 -3.79 7.72
N PRO A 83 9.28 -3.14 6.79
CA PRO A 83 9.31 -1.69 6.64
C PRO A 83 7.95 -0.99 6.59
N SER A 84 7.94 0.26 7.05
CA SER A 84 6.79 1.14 7.07
C SER A 84 7.19 2.51 6.51
N PHE A 85 6.36 3.03 5.62
CA PHE A 85 6.70 4.15 4.73
C PHE A 85 5.85 5.40 4.99
N SER A 86 5.31 5.52 6.21
CA SER A 86 4.30 6.52 6.58
C SER A 86 4.76 7.96 6.41
N THR A 87 6.07 8.25 6.46
CA THR A 87 6.63 9.59 6.17
C THR A 87 7.51 9.68 4.92
N TRP A 88 7.69 8.59 4.17
CA TRP A 88 8.26 8.66 2.80
C TRP A 88 7.28 9.36 1.84
N SER A 89 7.70 9.71 0.63
CA SER A 89 6.82 10.41 -0.32
C SER A 89 5.58 9.59 -0.72
N LYS A 90 4.56 10.31 -1.19
CA LYS A 90 3.18 9.84 -1.45
C LYS A 90 3.06 8.52 -2.22
N GLU A 91 4.03 8.21 -3.08
CA GLU A 91 4.13 6.97 -3.85
C GLU A 91 4.26 5.76 -2.89
N PHE A 92 5.24 5.84 -1.98
CA PHE A 92 5.53 4.81 -0.99
C PHE A 92 4.50 4.75 0.14
N LYS A 93 3.81 5.86 0.46
CA LYS A 93 2.71 5.87 1.45
C LYS A 93 1.53 4.96 1.08
N SER A 94 1.48 4.44 -0.14
CA SER A 94 0.48 3.46 -0.57
C SER A 94 0.89 1.99 -0.32
N ILE A 95 2.16 1.73 0.05
CA ILE A 95 2.72 0.39 0.19
C ILE A 95 2.25 -0.28 1.49
N SER A 96 1.71 -1.49 1.37
CA SER A 96 1.10 -2.27 2.44
C SER A 96 1.93 -3.52 2.74
N SER A 97 2.81 -3.43 3.73
CA SER A 97 3.77 -4.50 4.04
C SER A 97 3.12 -5.76 4.62
N VAL A 98 3.20 -6.85 3.87
CA VAL A 98 2.81 -8.21 4.29
C VAL A 98 4.05 -9.10 4.39
N CYS A 99 4.18 -9.83 5.49
CA CYS A 99 5.18 -10.88 5.66
C CYS A 99 4.67 -12.19 5.05
N ALA A 100 5.06 -12.48 3.81
CA ALA A 100 4.50 -13.57 3.01
C ALA A 100 5.53 -14.67 2.70
N TYR A 101 5.04 -15.82 2.24
CA TYR A 101 5.89 -16.88 1.68
C TYR A 101 6.37 -16.49 0.29
N ILE A 102 7.67 -16.63 0.07
CA ILE A 102 8.37 -16.39 -1.18
C ILE A 102 9.12 -17.68 -1.53
N ILE A 103 9.03 -18.13 -2.78
CA ILE A 103 9.89 -19.22 -3.25
C ILE A 103 11.25 -18.61 -3.59
N PRO A 104 12.34 -18.99 -2.90
CA PRO A 104 13.65 -18.37 -3.11
C PRO A 104 14.22 -18.65 -4.51
N THR A 105 15.07 -17.75 -4.98
CA THR A 105 15.84 -17.91 -6.22
C THR A 105 16.98 -18.93 -6.05
N SER A 106 17.59 -18.97 -4.87
CA SER A 106 18.49 -20.04 -4.44
C SER A 106 17.72 -21.32 -4.11
N LYS A 107 18.37 -22.48 -4.26
CA LYS A 107 17.72 -23.76 -3.92
C LYS A 107 17.55 -23.88 -2.40
N CYS A 108 16.46 -24.50 -1.97
CA CYS A 108 16.34 -24.95 -0.59
C CYS A 108 17.41 -26.01 -0.28
N ALA A 109 18.02 -25.94 0.91
CA ALA A 109 18.90 -26.98 1.41
C ALA A 109 18.13 -28.30 1.57
N ALA A 110 18.78 -29.43 1.28
CA ALA A 110 18.17 -30.75 1.40
C ALA A 110 17.98 -31.18 2.87
N ASP A 111 18.78 -30.62 3.77
CA ASP A 111 18.68 -30.74 5.23
C ASP A 111 18.49 -29.33 5.79
N PRO A 112 17.40 -29.04 6.53
CA PRO A 112 17.15 -27.72 7.12
C PRO A 112 18.01 -27.44 8.37
N THR A 113 18.71 -28.43 8.91
CA THR A 113 19.60 -28.31 10.08
C THR A 113 21.07 -28.13 9.69
N ALA A 114 21.44 -28.46 8.45
CA ALA A 114 22.77 -28.20 7.93
C ALA A 114 22.99 -26.70 7.65
N ASN A 115 24.19 -26.19 7.99
CA ASN A 115 24.59 -24.83 7.62
C ASN A 115 24.50 -24.63 6.09
N SER A 116 23.99 -23.46 5.68
CA SER A 116 23.88 -23.06 4.27
C SER A 116 25.20 -23.30 3.51
N THR A 117 25.15 -24.22 2.54
CA THR A 117 26.25 -24.45 1.61
C THR A 117 26.10 -23.51 0.41
N LYS A 118 27.21 -23.12 -0.21
CA LYS A 118 27.27 -22.09 -1.26
C LYS A 118 26.25 -22.32 -2.38
N GLY A 119 25.19 -21.51 -2.42
CA GLY A 119 24.08 -21.60 -3.39
C GLY A 119 22.79 -22.25 -2.87
N THR A 120 22.72 -22.55 -1.57
CA THR A 120 21.51 -23.07 -0.89
C THR A 120 21.06 -22.18 0.27
N VAL A 121 19.77 -22.16 0.55
CA VAL A 121 19.17 -21.45 1.71
C VAL A 121 18.33 -22.40 2.55
N THR A 122 18.28 -22.18 3.86
CA THR A 122 17.34 -22.88 4.74
C THR A 122 15.92 -22.46 4.40
N CYS A 123 15.04 -23.42 4.10
CA CYS A 123 13.64 -23.18 3.76
C CYS A 123 12.71 -23.85 4.77
N LEU A 124 11.51 -23.30 4.88
CA LEU A 124 10.37 -23.96 5.48
C LEU A 124 9.62 -24.79 4.42
N ASN A 125 9.03 -25.91 4.82
CA ASN A 125 8.17 -26.71 3.93
C ASN A 125 6.71 -26.47 4.27
N VAL A 126 5.95 -25.88 3.35
CA VAL A 126 4.51 -25.58 3.48
C VAL A 126 3.71 -26.38 2.45
N SER A 127 2.41 -26.58 2.70
CA SER A 127 1.48 -27.25 1.78
C SER A 127 0.32 -26.35 1.39
N SER A 128 -0.04 -26.36 0.10
CA SER A 128 -1.28 -25.77 -0.43
C SER A 128 -2.52 -26.52 0.11
N THR A 129 -3.70 -25.91 -0.02
CA THR A 129 -5.00 -26.60 0.11
C THR A 129 -5.09 -27.85 -0.77
N ASP A 130 -4.38 -27.85 -1.90
CA ASP A 130 -4.38 -28.94 -2.89
C ASP A 130 -3.37 -30.05 -2.54
N GLY A 131 -2.71 -29.97 -1.37
CA GLY A 131 -1.70 -30.93 -0.89
C GLY A 131 -0.28 -30.69 -1.38
N ASP A 132 -0.15 -29.97 -2.50
CA ASP A 132 1.08 -29.53 -3.16
C ASP A 132 2.11 -28.95 -2.17
N ARG A 133 3.39 -29.37 -2.24
CA ARG A 133 4.44 -29.03 -1.25
C ARG A 133 5.46 -28.03 -1.79
N TYR A 134 5.73 -26.98 -1.03
CA TYR A 134 6.62 -25.88 -1.41
C TYR A 134 7.71 -25.63 -0.37
N GLY A 135 8.96 -25.55 -0.83
CA GLY A 135 10.07 -24.98 -0.07
C GLY A 135 10.06 -23.46 -0.21
N VAL A 136 9.88 -22.76 0.90
CA VAL A 136 9.66 -21.30 0.96
C VAL A 136 10.53 -20.63 2.00
N ILE A 137 10.70 -19.32 1.85
CA ILE A 137 11.19 -18.42 2.89
C ILE A 137 10.15 -17.32 3.15
N TYR A 138 10.25 -16.64 4.29
CA TYR A 138 9.57 -15.39 4.55
C TYR A 138 10.29 -14.21 3.91
N GLY A 139 9.50 -13.25 3.43
CA GLY A 139 9.96 -11.92 3.05
C GLY A 139 8.81 -10.94 2.94
N CYS A 140 9.13 -9.65 2.91
CA CYS A 140 8.15 -8.58 2.85
C CYS A 140 7.67 -8.34 1.42
N VAL A 141 6.34 -8.27 1.23
CA VAL A 141 5.69 -8.07 -0.06
C VAL A 141 4.55 -7.06 0.11
N ASP A 142 4.36 -6.17 -0.85
CA ASP A 142 3.31 -5.17 -0.88
C ASP A 142 1.94 -5.76 -1.28
N TYR A 143 0.85 -5.12 -0.85
CA TYR A 143 -0.53 -5.53 -1.08
C TYR A 143 -1.35 -4.37 -1.65
N ASP A 144 -2.00 -4.57 -2.80
CA ASP A 144 -2.76 -3.51 -3.50
C ASP A 144 -4.21 -3.34 -3.03
N GLY A 145 -4.61 -4.04 -1.97
CA GLY A 145 -6.01 -4.17 -1.54
C GLY A 145 -6.72 -5.41 -2.12
N GLN A 146 -6.10 -6.13 -3.06
CA GLN A 146 -6.67 -7.32 -3.71
C GLN A 146 -5.72 -8.52 -3.74
N LYS A 147 -4.40 -8.30 -3.86
CA LYS A 147 -3.37 -9.35 -4.02
C LYS A 147 -1.98 -8.87 -3.57
N LEU A 148 -1.06 -9.82 -3.40
CA LEU A 148 0.36 -9.52 -3.20
C LEU A 148 1.04 -9.15 -4.53
N LEU A 149 1.87 -8.10 -4.49
CA LEU A 149 2.56 -7.52 -5.66
C LEU A 149 3.90 -8.19 -5.92
N PHE A 150 3.83 -9.46 -6.33
CA PHE A 150 4.94 -10.21 -6.89
C PHE A 150 5.19 -9.88 -8.38
N GLU A 151 6.43 -10.05 -8.83
CA GLU A 151 6.77 -10.05 -10.26
C GLU A 151 5.89 -11.02 -11.06
N SER A 152 5.40 -10.55 -12.21
CA SER A 152 4.47 -11.32 -13.06
C SER A 152 5.09 -12.63 -13.54
N GLY A 153 4.33 -13.73 -13.43
CA GLY A 153 4.79 -15.07 -13.81
C GLY A 153 5.78 -15.75 -12.85
N SER A 154 6.27 -15.03 -11.82
CA SER A 154 7.18 -15.59 -10.82
C SER A 154 6.58 -16.78 -10.05
N LYS A 155 7.44 -17.62 -9.48
CA LYS A 155 6.99 -18.77 -8.67
C LYS A 155 6.16 -18.33 -7.46
N SER A 156 6.57 -17.24 -6.81
CA SER A 156 5.86 -16.66 -5.66
C SER A 156 4.49 -16.07 -6.04
N ALA A 157 4.35 -15.48 -7.24
CA ALA A 157 3.04 -15.05 -7.74
C ALA A 157 2.05 -16.23 -7.90
N LYS A 158 2.53 -17.41 -8.32
CA LYS A 158 1.71 -18.64 -8.41
C LYS A 158 1.39 -19.20 -7.02
N LEU A 159 2.38 -19.25 -6.13
CA LEU A 159 2.19 -19.63 -4.72
C LEU A 159 1.12 -18.78 -4.04
N SER A 160 1.15 -17.46 -4.27
CA SER A 160 0.19 -16.50 -3.70
C SER A 160 -1.26 -16.79 -4.09
N GLN A 161 -1.49 -17.42 -5.24
CA GLN A 161 -2.82 -17.82 -5.72
C GLN A 161 -3.25 -19.14 -5.06
N ALA A 162 -2.38 -20.15 -5.05
CA ALA A 162 -2.63 -21.45 -4.41
C ALA A 162 -2.93 -21.35 -2.90
N PHE A 163 -2.37 -20.34 -2.22
CA PHE A 163 -2.60 -20.09 -0.79
C PHE A 163 -3.74 -19.10 -0.50
N ASN A 164 -4.48 -18.62 -1.51
CA ASN A 164 -5.60 -17.66 -1.38
C ASN A 164 -5.30 -16.46 -0.44
N TYR A 165 -4.12 -15.86 -0.62
CA TYR A 165 -3.62 -14.78 0.26
C TYR A 165 -4.57 -13.58 0.38
N SER A 166 -5.32 -13.28 -0.67
CA SER A 166 -6.26 -12.14 -0.72
C SER A 166 -7.36 -12.24 0.34
N ALA A 167 -7.99 -13.41 0.48
CA ALA A 167 -8.99 -13.66 1.50
C ALA A 167 -8.39 -13.58 2.92
N ILE A 168 -7.24 -14.23 3.11
CA ILE A 168 -6.55 -14.33 4.41
C ILE A 168 -6.08 -12.96 4.93
N ILE A 169 -5.51 -12.12 4.06
CA ILE A 169 -5.12 -10.74 4.39
C ILE A 169 -6.36 -9.89 4.70
N SER A 170 -7.45 -10.07 3.93
CA SER A 170 -8.70 -9.30 4.11
C SER A 170 -9.39 -9.61 5.45
N GLU A 171 -9.42 -10.88 5.87
CA GLU A 171 -10.00 -11.30 7.14
C GLU A 171 -9.11 -10.92 8.35
N GLY A 172 -7.82 -11.19 8.24
CA GLY A 172 -6.86 -11.04 9.33
C GLY A 172 -6.41 -9.60 9.59
N CYS A 173 -6.17 -8.83 8.54
CA CYS A 173 -5.36 -7.61 8.59
C CYS A 173 -6.03 -6.32 8.07
N VAL A 174 -7.12 -6.41 7.30
CA VAL A 174 -7.88 -5.23 6.88
C VAL A 174 -8.89 -4.86 7.98
N ASN A 175 -8.84 -3.60 8.42
CA ASN A 175 -9.78 -3.08 9.41
C ASN A 175 -11.15 -2.79 8.76
N PRO A 176 -12.24 -3.47 9.14
CA PRO A 176 -13.57 -3.25 8.54
C PRO A 176 -14.17 -1.87 8.88
N LYS A 177 -13.53 -1.10 9.78
CA LYS A 177 -13.89 0.30 10.07
C LYS A 177 -13.13 1.31 9.20
N ASN A 178 -12.26 0.87 8.29
CA ASN A 178 -11.70 1.75 7.25
C ASN A 178 -12.73 1.95 6.14
N ALA A 179 -12.49 2.90 5.22
CA ALA A 179 -13.31 3.04 4.02
C ALA A 179 -13.23 1.77 3.13
N VAL A 180 -14.31 1.49 2.38
CA VAL A 180 -14.52 0.23 1.61
C VAL A 180 -13.40 -0.09 0.60
N ASN A 181 -12.58 0.90 0.20
CA ASN A 181 -11.44 0.74 -0.70
C ASN A 181 -10.08 0.89 0.03
N SER A 182 -9.97 0.39 1.27
CA SER A 182 -8.74 0.46 2.06
C SER A 182 -7.68 -0.55 1.60
N ASP A 183 -6.87 -0.12 0.64
CA ASP A 183 -5.60 -0.74 0.24
C ASP A 183 -4.62 -0.98 1.41
N VAL A 184 -4.74 -0.20 2.49
CA VAL A 184 -3.87 -0.26 3.67
C VAL A 184 -4.30 -1.34 4.67
N VAL A 185 -3.44 -2.35 4.82
CA VAL A 185 -3.48 -3.34 5.92
C VAL A 185 -2.95 -2.73 7.23
N CYS A 186 -3.40 -3.25 8.37
CA CYS A 186 -2.83 -2.93 9.69
C CYS A 186 -2.72 -1.42 9.98
N SER A 187 -3.68 -0.64 9.45
CA SER A 187 -3.74 0.83 9.50
C SER A 187 -2.43 1.54 9.10
N GLY A 188 -1.54 0.90 8.33
CA GLY A 188 -0.23 1.44 7.93
C GLY A 188 0.78 1.52 9.08
N ARG A 189 0.54 0.79 10.17
CA ARG A 189 1.20 0.92 11.48
C ARG A 189 1.75 -0.41 12.01
N GLY A 190 1.92 -1.37 11.10
CA GLY A 190 2.38 -2.72 11.40
C GLY A 190 2.45 -3.57 10.14
N THR A 191 2.89 -4.80 10.30
CA THR A 191 3.03 -5.80 9.23
C THR A 191 1.90 -6.81 9.31
N CYS A 192 1.26 -7.14 8.19
CA CYS A 192 0.35 -8.28 8.14
C CYS A 192 1.17 -9.58 8.04
N GLY A 193 1.05 -10.52 8.97
CA GLY A 193 1.86 -11.75 8.98
C GLY A 193 1.22 -12.88 9.78
N PRO A 194 1.66 -14.14 9.59
CA PRO A 194 1.07 -15.31 10.26
C PRO A 194 1.37 -15.31 11.77
N ASN A 195 0.61 -16.07 12.55
CA ASN A 195 0.83 -16.13 14.00
C ASN A 195 2.18 -16.74 14.41
N ALA A 196 2.66 -17.76 13.67
CA ALA A 196 3.97 -18.36 13.80
C ALA A 196 4.47 -18.92 12.45
N ALA A 197 5.73 -19.38 12.43
CA ALA A 197 6.33 -20.00 11.26
C ALA A 197 5.52 -21.23 10.78
N GLY A 198 5.14 -21.25 9.51
CA GLY A 198 4.45 -22.37 8.86
C GLY A 198 2.92 -22.29 8.90
N GLN A 199 2.36 -21.27 9.55
CA GLN A 199 0.91 -21.07 9.63
C GLN A 199 0.39 -20.13 8.52
N MET A 200 -0.94 -20.07 8.39
CA MET A 200 -1.67 -19.22 7.43
C MET A 200 -2.74 -18.34 8.10
N ASP A 201 -2.70 -18.21 9.43
CA ASP A 201 -3.58 -17.39 10.25
C ASP A 201 -2.99 -15.99 10.45
N TYR A 202 -3.23 -15.11 9.49
CA TYR A 202 -2.60 -13.78 9.47
C TYR A 202 -3.24 -12.82 10.47
N LYS A 203 -2.39 -12.03 11.14
CA LYS A 203 -2.76 -10.90 12.00
C LYS A 203 -1.86 -9.71 11.72
N CYS A 204 -2.17 -8.58 12.36
CA CYS A 204 -1.26 -7.45 12.38
C CYS A 204 -0.21 -7.58 13.51
N LEU A 205 1.06 -7.56 13.13
CA LEU A 205 2.21 -7.37 13.99
C LEU A 205 2.48 -5.87 14.07
N CYS A 206 2.11 -5.22 15.17
CA CYS A 206 2.18 -3.76 15.27
C CYS A 206 3.60 -3.24 15.48
N ASN A 207 3.89 -2.10 14.86
CA ASN A 207 5.12 -1.37 15.12
C ASN A 207 5.12 -0.85 16.56
N VAL A 208 6.30 -0.73 17.15
CA VAL A 208 6.47 -0.21 18.52
C VAL A 208 5.84 1.18 18.60
N GLY A 209 4.93 1.38 19.56
CA GLY A 209 4.16 2.62 19.72
C GLY A 209 2.69 2.52 19.32
N TYR A 210 2.26 1.42 18.67
CA TYR A 210 0.88 1.18 18.23
C TYR A 210 0.29 -0.13 18.77
N SER A 211 -1.05 -0.21 18.87
CA SER A 211 -1.75 -1.43 19.33
C SER A 211 -3.18 -1.60 18.76
N GLY A 212 -3.87 -2.66 19.21
CA GLY A 212 -5.19 -3.08 18.72
C GLY A 212 -5.10 -4.10 17.57
N LYS A 213 -6.21 -4.80 17.26
CA LYS A 213 -6.25 -5.87 16.24
C LYS A 213 -5.64 -5.46 14.89
N TYR A 214 -5.76 -4.18 14.53
CA TYR A 214 -5.30 -3.63 13.26
C TYR A 214 -4.29 -2.49 13.43
N CYS A 215 -3.59 -2.42 14.58
CA CYS A 215 -2.60 -1.37 14.91
C CYS A 215 -3.17 0.06 14.84
N GLN A 216 -4.48 0.20 15.05
CA GLN A 216 -5.18 1.46 14.91
C GLN A 216 -4.98 2.41 16.11
N LYS A 217 -4.64 1.88 17.29
CA LYS A 217 -4.40 2.68 18.50
C LYS A 217 -2.96 3.18 18.54
N ILE A 218 -2.77 4.32 19.19
CA ILE A 218 -1.46 4.90 19.52
C ILE A 218 -1.28 4.80 21.03
N ASP A 219 -0.17 4.18 21.45
CA ASP A 219 0.11 3.84 22.84
C ASP A 219 1.24 4.68 23.44
N SER A 220 2.23 5.09 22.62
CA SER A 220 3.36 5.93 23.06
C SER A 220 4.06 6.62 21.89
N ASN A 221 4.93 7.60 22.16
CA ASN A 221 5.80 8.21 21.14
C ASN A 221 7.00 7.34 20.72
N LYS A 222 7.09 6.08 21.19
CA LYS A 222 8.22 5.19 20.89
C LYS A 222 8.17 4.72 19.44
N CYS A 223 9.33 4.56 18.80
CA CYS A 223 9.42 4.08 17.43
C CYS A 223 10.70 3.29 17.18
N THR A 224 10.67 2.41 16.17
CA THR A 224 11.81 1.55 15.79
C THR A 224 12.12 1.54 14.30
N GLN A 225 11.28 2.13 13.45
CA GLN A 225 11.55 2.28 12.02
C GLN A 225 11.55 3.77 11.64
N LYS A 226 12.42 4.16 10.71
CA LYS A 226 12.70 5.57 10.44
C LYS A 226 11.47 6.39 10.00
N ALA A 227 10.62 5.82 9.15
CA ALA A 227 9.40 6.45 8.64
C ALA A 227 8.10 5.88 9.27
N GLN A 228 8.17 5.47 10.55
CA GLN A 228 7.06 4.88 11.32
C GLN A 228 6.06 5.93 11.88
N CYS A 229 6.50 7.18 11.99
CA CYS A 229 5.73 8.31 12.51
C CYS A 229 4.63 8.73 11.49
N ALA A 230 3.68 9.56 11.88
CA ALA A 230 2.66 10.09 10.96
C ALA A 230 3.17 11.29 10.13
N ALA A 231 4.00 12.13 10.75
CA ALA A 231 4.79 13.19 10.13
C ALA A 231 6.06 13.39 10.97
N GLY A 232 7.14 13.86 10.36
CA GLY A 232 8.47 13.84 10.97
C GLY A 232 9.12 12.45 10.95
N THR A 233 10.11 12.27 11.81
CA THR A 233 11.10 11.21 11.65
C THR A 233 11.36 10.48 12.96
N CYS A 234 11.50 9.16 12.91
CA CYS A 234 11.95 8.40 14.08
C CYS A 234 13.45 8.57 14.28
N ASN A 235 13.85 9.08 15.45
CA ASN A 235 15.23 9.04 15.88
C ASN A 235 15.54 7.65 16.43
N LEU A 236 16.25 6.82 15.65
CA LEU A 236 16.52 5.42 16.00
C LEU A 236 17.42 5.27 17.24
N VAL A 237 18.14 6.31 17.66
CA VAL A 237 19.01 6.31 18.84
C VAL A 237 18.20 6.57 20.11
N THR A 238 17.30 7.56 20.10
CA THR A 238 16.40 7.85 21.24
C THR A 238 15.12 7.00 21.23
N GLN A 239 14.85 6.33 20.12
CA GLN A 239 13.66 5.53 19.82
C GLN A 239 12.34 6.30 20.02
N GLN A 240 12.32 7.56 19.59
CA GLN A 240 11.17 8.46 19.65
C GLN A 240 10.95 9.22 18.34
N CYS A 241 9.68 9.51 18.03
CA CYS A 241 9.33 10.35 16.89
C CYS A 241 9.63 11.82 17.19
N GLU A 242 10.37 12.46 16.29
CA GLU A 242 10.66 13.89 16.25
C GLU A 242 9.75 14.52 15.17
N CYS A 243 8.82 15.38 15.59
CA CYS A 243 7.68 15.78 14.77
C CYS A 243 7.97 16.95 13.82
N ASP A 244 7.39 16.88 12.61
CA ASP A 244 7.43 17.99 11.64
C ASP A 244 6.67 19.21 12.15
N ALA A 245 7.09 20.39 11.69
CA ALA A 245 6.52 21.68 12.07
C ALA A 245 5.00 21.75 11.82
N GLY A 246 4.22 21.84 12.89
CA GLY A 246 2.74 21.82 12.85
C GLY A 246 2.09 20.50 13.23
N THR A 247 2.89 19.49 13.58
CA THR A 247 2.43 18.18 14.08
C THR A 247 2.93 17.94 15.50
N THR A 248 2.18 17.16 16.27
CA THR A 248 2.40 16.99 17.71
C THR A 248 1.80 15.67 18.21
N GLY A 249 1.85 15.44 19.52
CA GLY A 249 1.33 14.23 20.15
C GLY A 249 2.17 12.99 19.86
N PHE A 250 1.71 11.83 20.34
CA PHE A 250 2.41 10.57 20.12
C PHE A 250 2.35 10.14 18.64
N GLN A 251 3.47 9.64 18.13
CA GLN A 251 3.68 9.31 16.71
C GLN A 251 3.50 10.52 15.78
N CYS A 252 3.47 11.75 16.32
CA CYS A 252 3.18 12.98 15.55
C CYS A 252 1.82 12.93 14.82
N ALA A 253 0.84 12.22 15.40
CA ALA A 253 -0.47 11.99 14.79
C ALA A 253 -1.54 13.04 15.17
N GLU A 254 -1.19 13.98 16.06
CA GLU A 254 -1.99 15.16 16.39
C GLU A 254 -1.43 16.39 15.66
N CYS A 255 -2.18 17.48 15.61
CA CYS A 255 -1.81 18.71 14.88
C CYS A 255 -1.79 19.95 15.80
N ASP A 256 -0.97 20.94 15.43
CA ASP A 256 -1.00 22.27 16.06
C ASP A 256 -1.95 23.20 15.28
N PRO A 257 -3.10 23.62 15.87
CA PRO A 257 -4.06 24.50 15.21
C PRO A 257 -3.53 25.92 14.97
N LYS A 258 -2.34 26.27 15.48
CA LYS A 258 -1.65 27.54 15.20
C LYS A 258 -0.71 27.47 13.99
N SER A 259 -0.44 26.27 13.46
CA SER A 259 0.54 26.09 12.38
C SER A 259 -0.10 26.05 10.99
N THR A 260 0.44 26.84 10.07
CA THR A 260 0.09 26.83 8.64
C THR A 260 0.66 25.63 7.86
N SER A 261 1.39 24.74 8.53
CA SER A 261 1.91 23.48 7.98
C SER A 261 1.19 22.23 8.50
N ALA A 262 0.23 22.38 9.41
CA ALA A 262 -0.58 21.26 9.92
C ALA A 262 -1.34 20.52 8.79
N CYS A 263 -1.65 19.25 9.02
CA CYS A 263 -2.50 18.43 8.14
C CYS A 263 -2.04 18.40 6.68
N SER A 264 -0.72 18.46 6.45
CA SER A 264 -0.06 18.51 5.14
C SER A 264 -0.65 19.53 4.15
N LYS A 265 -1.36 20.56 4.65
CA LYS A 265 -2.11 21.55 3.84
C LYS A 265 -3.24 20.93 2.98
N HIS A 266 -3.76 19.79 3.41
CA HIS A 266 -4.86 19.02 2.78
C HIS A 266 -5.98 18.69 3.80
N GLY A 267 -6.14 19.54 4.80
CA GLY A 267 -7.14 19.39 5.86
C GLY A 267 -7.05 20.50 6.90
N THR A 268 -8.06 20.57 7.76
CA THR A 268 -8.14 21.54 8.86
C THR A 268 -7.79 20.86 10.18
N CYS A 269 -6.90 21.47 10.96
CA CYS A 269 -6.62 21.03 12.32
C CYS A 269 -7.73 21.50 13.28
N GLY A 270 -8.29 20.60 14.09
CA GLY A 270 -9.31 20.96 15.07
C GLY A 270 -9.52 19.89 16.14
N THR A 271 -10.37 20.19 17.12
CA THR A 271 -10.72 19.20 18.16
C THR A 271 -11.44 17.99 17.53
N PRO A 272 -11.27 16.77 18.08
CA PRO A 272 -12.06 15.61 17.66
C PRO A 272 -13.55 15.88 17.93
N SER A 273 -14.30 16.22 16.89
CA SER A 273 -15.71 16.62 17.01
C SER A 273 -16.63 15.39 17.10
N PRO A 274 -17.32 15.15 18.23
CA PRO A 274 -18.29 14.06 18.36
C PRO A 274 -19.62 14.46 17.69
N GLY A 275 -19.62 14.64 16.37
CA GLY A 275 -20.86 14.93 15.64
C GLY A 275 -20.79 15.64 14.29
N THR A 276 -19.62 15.81 13.65
CA THR A 276 -19.55 16.44 12.30
C THR A 276 -20.01 15.48 11.18
N VAL A 277 -21.21 14.93 11.30
CA VAL A 277 -21.94 14.32 10.19
C VAL A 277 -22.38 15.43 9.24
N SER A 278 -21.78 15.49 8.05
CA SER A 278 -22.09 16.52 7.06
C SER A 278 -23.57 16.49 6.67
N ALA A 279 -24.20 17.66 6.54
CA ALA A 279 -25.65 17.81 6.58
C ALA A 279 -26.44 17.21 5.39
N ALA A 280 -25.77 16.59 4.42
CA ALA A 280 -26.36 15.99 3.22
C ALA A 280 -27.31 14.80 3.52
N THR A 281 -27.08 14.03 4.58
CA THR A 281 -27.75 12.74 4.81
C THR A 281 -29.22 12.85 5.25
N ARG A 282 -29.70 14.05 5.64
CA ARG A 282 -31.07 14.24 6.20
C ARG A 282 -32.23 13.97 5.22
N ARG A 283 -31.99 13.63 3.95
CA ARG A 283 -33.04 13.32 2.95
C ARG A 283 -33.20 11.84 2.60
N PHE A 284 -32.35 10.93 3.08
CA PHE A 284 -32.42 9.50 2.71
C PHE A 284 -33.07 8.56 3.75
N LEU A 285 -33.34 9.03 4.98
CA LEU A 285 -33.89 8.21 6.06
C LEU A 285 -35.43 8.17 6.13
N ALA A 286 -36.13 8.56 5.05
CA ALA A 286 -37.59 8.73 5.06
C ALA A 286 -38.40 7.52 4.53
N SER A 287 -37.75 6.45 4.03
CA SER A 287 -38.42 5.39 3.26
C SER A 287 -38.21 3.95 3.75
N MET A 288 -37.56 3.73 4.90
CA MET A 288 -37.29 2.38 5.45
C MET A 288 -37.62 2.32 6.95
N ALA A 289 -38.92 2.28 7.28
CA ALA A 289 -39.42 2.24 8.65
C ALA A 289 -40.35 1.04 8.88
N SER A 290 -39.77 -0.16 9.01
CA SER A 290 -40.40 -1.36 9.61
C SER A 290 -39.34 -2.46 9.78
N GLY A 291 -39.04 -2.85 11.02
CA GLY A 291 -38.05 -3.88 11.35
C GLY A 291 -37.43 -3.63 12.73
N SER A 292 -37.72 -4.51 13.69
CA SER A 292 -37.33 -4.33 15.09
C SER A 292 -36.11 -5.17 15.47
N GLY A 293 -35.17 -4.56 16.19
CA GLY A 293 -34.17 -5.26 17.01
C GLY A 293 -32.87 -5.65 16.31
N ASP A 294 -31.90 -4.74 16.27
CA ASP A 294 -30.76 -4.85 17.19
C ASP A 294 -30.00 -3.51 17.30
N LYS A 295 -29.09 -3.37 18.27
CA LYS A 295 -28.33 -2.14 18.55
C LYS A 295 -26.87 -2.22 18.11
N ASP A 296 -26.62 -2.18 16.80
CA ASP A 296 -25.27 -2.01 16.26
C ASP A 296 -25.20 -0.82 15.29
N ASP A 297 -24.32 0.14 15.61
CA ASP A 297 -24.24 1.44 14.95
C ASP A 297 -23.45 1.35 13.62
N SER A 298 -24.18 0.99 12.55
CA SER A 298 -23.62 0.74 11.21
C SER A 298 -23.93 1.88 10.25
N SER A 299 -22.94 2.73 9.98
CA SER A 299 -23.01 3.78 8.96
C SER A 299 -21.69 3.90 8.18
N PRO A 300 -21.70 3.86 6.84
CA PRO A 300 -20.49 3.87 6.02
C PRO A 300 -19.87 5.28 5.99
N THR A 301 -18.87 5.51 6.83
CA THR A 301 -18.13 6.78 6.90
C THR A 301 -16.95 6.79 5.92
N VAL A 302 -16.80 7.89 5.18
CA VAL A 302 -15.70 8.10 4.23
C VAL A 302 -14.64 8.98 4.88
N GLY A 303 -13.50 8.38 5.22
CA GLY A 303 -12.32 9.07 5.75
C GLY A 303 -12.22 9.10 7.28
N SER A 304 -10.98 9.04 7.77
CA SER A 304 -10.55 9.37 9.14
C SER A 304 -11.27 8.68 10.31
N THR A 305 -11.39 7.35 10.29
CA THR A 305 -11.75 6.55 11.49
C THR A 305 -10.59 6.36 12.47
N ASN A 306 -9.98 7.47 12.91
CA ASN A 306 -9.14 7.54 14.11
C ASN A 306 -10.03 7.35 15.36
N ASN A 307 -10.55 6.15 15.58
CA ASN A 307 -11.21 5.78 16.84
C ASN A 307 -10.13 5.51 17.91
N SER A 308 -9.48 6.59 18.35
CA SER A 308 -8.53 6.60 19.46
C SER A 308 -9.26 6.40 20.78
N SER A 309 -9.63 5.15 21.09
CA SER A 309 -10.22 4.75 22.38
C SER A 309 -9.17 4.76 23.52
N SER A 310 -8.25 5.73 23.51
CA SER A 310 -7.09 5.87 24.40
C SER A 310 -6.46 7.27 24.27
N THR A 311 -6.87 8.17 25.16
CA THR A 311 -6.07 9.30 25.70
C THR A 311 -5.52 10.38 24.75
N SER A 312 -5.85 10.41 23.46
CA SER A 312 -5.53 11.54 22.57
C SER A 312 -6.48 12.72 22.82
N THR A 313 -6.08 13.66 23.67
CA THR A 313 -6.82 14.91 23.94
C THR A 313 -6.39 16.07 23.01
N GLY A 314 -5.40 15.86 22.14
CA GLY A 314 -4.96 16.86 21.18
C GLY A 314 -5.89 17.03 19.98
N ASN A 315 -5.52 17.96 19.10
CA ASN A 315 -6.26 18.25 17.88
C ASN A 315 -5.90 17.23 16.79
N VAL A 316 -6.86 16.90 15.93
CA VAL A 316 -6.73 15.95 14.83
C VAL A 316 -7.06 16.62 13.50
N CYS A 317 -6.52 16.07 12.42
CA CYS A 317 -6.76 16.59 11.08
C CYS A 317 -8.07 16.07 10.47
N VAL A 318 -8.92 17.00 10.05
CA VAL A 318 -10.10 16.74 9.23
C VAL A 318 -9.71 16.95 7.77
N CYS A 319 -9.57 15.85 7.03
CA CYS A 319 -9.02 15.86 5.67
C CYS A 319 -10.00 16.32 4.60
N GLU A 320 -9.46 16.95 3.56
CA GLU A 320 -10.19 17.28 2.35
C GLU A 320 -10.58 16.02 1.56
N PRO A 321 -11.68 16.05 0.78
CA PRO A 321 -12.09 14.92 -0.06
C PRO A 321 -10.98 14.46 -1.01
N GLY A 322 -10.59 13.19 -0.92
CA GLY A 322 -9.47 12.63 -1.69
C GLY A 322 -8.16 12.52 -0.91
N TYR A 323 -8.11 12.94 0.36
CA TYR A 323 -6.99 12.73 1.27
C TYR A 323 -7.38 11.90 2.49
N ALA A 324 -6.39 11.20 3.06
CA ALA A 324 -6.50 10.34 4.23
C ALA A 324 -5.16 10.25 4.97
N GLY A 325 -5.13 9.53 6.10
CA GLY A 325 -4.00 9.50 7.03
C GLY A 325 -4.20 10.47 8.19
N SER A 326 -3.43 10.30 9.27
CA SER A 326 -3.54 11.16 10.46
C SER A 326 -3.13 12.62 10.20
N GLN A 327 -2.40 12.89 9.11
CA GLN A 327 -1.99 14.24 8.70
C GLN A 327 -2.47 14.59 7.29
N CYS A 328 -3.50 13.89 6.75
CA CYS A 328 -4.06 14.13 5.40
C CYS A 328 -3.03 14.02 4.27
N ASP A 329 -2.01 13.22 4.53
CA ASP A 329 -0.75 13.13 3.82
C ASP A 329 -0.74 12.05 2.72
N ARG A 330 -1.77 11.20 2.69
CA ARG A 330 -1.97 10.13 1.72
C ARG A 330 -3.17 10.44 0.82
N LYS A 331 -2.91 10.61 -0.49
CA LYS A 331 -3.97 10.77 -1.48
C LYS A 331 -4.68 9.43 -1.73
N VAL A 332 -6.00 9.43 -1.81
CA VAL A 332 -6.83 8.24 -2.10
C VAL A 332 -7.64 8.43 -3.37
N ALA A 333 -7.93 7.34 -4.08
CA ALA A 333 -8.73 7.35 -5.29
C ALA A 333 -10.22 7.60 -4.98
N GLY A 334 -10.62 8.88 -4.97
CA GLY A 334 -12.03 9.25 -4.87
C GLY A 334 -12.79 8.79 -6.11
N LYS A 335 -13.88 8.03 -5.92
CA LYS A 335 -14.89 7.89 -6.98
C LYS A 335 -15.52 9.26 -7.20
N GLN A 336 -15.28 9.86 -8.36
CA GLN A 336 -15.95 11.08 -8.77
C GLN A 336 -17.45 10.80 -8.89
N SER A 337 -18.22 11.27 -7.91
CA SER A 337 -19.69 11.29 -8.01
C SER A 337 -20.08 12.19 -9.17
N THR A 338 -20.35 11.58 -10.33
CA THR A 338 -20.96 12.26 -11.47
C THR A 338 -22.39 12.62 -11.08
N SER A 339 -22.56 13.83 -10.53
CA SER A 339 -23.87 14.41 -10.25
C SER A 339 -24.64 14.54 -11.56
N ALA A 340 -25.48 13.56 -11.86
CA ALA A 340 -26.38 13.60 -12.99
C ALA A 340 -27.45 14.68 -12.74
N SER A 341 -27.26 15.85 -13.35
CA SER A 341 -28.26 16.92 -13.41
C SER A 341 -29.45 16.43 -14.24
N ASN A 342 -30.38 15.74 -13.59
CA ASN A 342 -31.50 15.09 -14.24
C ASN A 342 -32.61 16.10 -14.58
N SER A 343 -32.49 16.75 -15.73
CA SER A 343 -33.59 17.48 -16.35
C SER A 343 -34.60 16.48 -16.95
N THR A 344 -35.78 16.39 -16.33
CA THR A 344 -36.82 15.43 -16.71
C THR A 344 -37.56 15.88 -17.98
N GLU A 345 -37.49 15.08 -19.04
CA GLU A 345 -38.53 15.01 -20.08
C GLU A 345 -38.73 13.54 -20.51
N ALA A 346 -39.94 13.17 -20.93
CA ALA A 346 -40.41 11.77 -20.95
C ALA A 346 -40.49 11.16 -22.36
N PRO A 347 -40.18 9.86 -22.54
CA PRO A 347 -40.21 9.19 -23.85
C PRO A 347 -41.50 8.40 -24.13
N PRO A 348 -42.07 8.51 -25.36
CA PRO A 348 -42.88 7.48 -26.01
C PRO A 348 -42.05 6.62 -27.00
N PRO A 349 -42.54 5.46 -27.49
CA PRO A 349 -41.69 4.25 -27.50
C PRO A 349 -41.53 3.50 -28.85
N ALA A 350 -40.84 2.34 -28.75
CA ALA A 350 -40.68 1.27 -29.75
C ALA A 350 -39.66 1.54 -30.89
N SER A 351 -39.04 0.55 -31.55
CA SER A 351 -39.30 -0.92 -31.61
C SER A 351 -38.01 -1.76 -31.50
N ALA A 352 -38.13 -3.10 -31.50
CA ALA A 352 -37.03 -4.04 -31.28
C ALA A 352 -36.30 -4.52 -32.56
N ALA A 353 -35.11 -5.13 -32.36
CA ALA A 353 -34.61 -6.39 -32.99
C ALA A 353 -33.16 -6.38 -33.55
N SER A 354 -32.34 -7.28 -32.98
CA SER A 354 -31.40 -8.21 -33.64
C SER A 354 -30.24 -7.74 -34.55
N SER A 355 -29.02 -7.98 -34.05
CA SER A 355 -27.95 -8.81 -34.66
C SER A 355 -27.59 -8.71 -36.16
N THR A 356 -26.35 -8.30 -36.50
CA THR A 356 -25.22 -9.21 -36.89
C THR A 356 -23.90 -8.50 -37.29
N LEU A 357 -22.79 -8.99 -36.70
CA LEU A 357 -21.44 -9.29 -37.24
C LEU A 357 -20.78 -8.56 -38.45
N PHE A 358 -19.46 -8.34 -38.30
CA PHE A 358 -18.39 -8.10 -39.32
C PHE A 358 -18.49 -6.80 -40.15
N THR A 359 -17.41 -6.18 -40.65
CA THR A 359 -15.93 -6.42 -40.59
C THR A 359 -15.26 -5.23 -39.86
N SER A 360 -13.96 -4.84 -39.90
CA SER A 360 -12.73 -5.30 -40.57
C SER A 360 -11.47 -4.75 -39.84
N VAL A 361 -10.26 -5.23 -40.16
CA VAL A 361 -8.97 -4.61 -39.77
C VAL A 361 -7.97 -4.73 -40.93
N ALA A 362 -7.28 -3.65 -41.30
CA ALA A 362 -6.26 -3.65 -42.34
C ALA A 362 -4.84 -3.79 -41.75
N PHE A 363 -4.14 -4.87 -42.08
CA PHE A 363 -2.70 -5.01 -41.85
C PHE A 363 -1.92 -4.58 -43.10
N VAL A 364 -0.83 -3.83 -42.91
CA VAL A 364 0.13 -3.51 -43.97
C VAL A 364 1.50 -4.06 -43.58
N SER A 365 1.89 -5.17 -44.23
CA SER A 365 3.21 -5.76 -44.09
C SER A 365 4.13 -5.25 -45.19
N VAL A 366 5.25 -4.61 -44.82
CA VAL A 366 6.30 -4.23 -45.77
C VAL A 366 7.33 -5.36 -45.84
N LEU A 367 7.58 -5.88 -47.03
CA LEU A 367 8.43 -7.03 -47.29
C LEU A 367 9.67 -6.59 -48.08
N VAL A 368 10.84 -6.59 -47.45
CA VAL A 368 12.11 -6.22 -48.09
C VAL A 368 12.75 -7.48 -48.67
N LEU A 369 12.77 -7.58 -50.01
CA LEU A 369 13.54 -8.58 -50.74
C LEU A 369 14.99 -8.11 -50.89
N ALA A 370 15.93 -8.91 -50.41
CA ALA A 370 17.34 -8.80 -50.78
C ALA A 370 17.66 -9.89 -51.82
N VAL A 371 18.18 -9.48 -52.98
CA VAL A 371 18.77 -10.36 -53.98
C VAL A 371 20.18 -9.83 -54.27
N LEU A 372 21.12 -10.74 -54.50
CA LEU A 372 22.56 -10.46 -54.52
C LEU A 372 22.98 -9.48 -55.62
N ASN A 373 24.02 -8.70 -55.31
CA ASN A 373 25.22 -8.62 -56.15
C ASN A 373 26.45 -8.36 -55.27
#